data_AF-A0A8J3L9P6-F1
#
_entry.id   AF-A0A8J3L9P6-F1
#
_cell.length_a   1.000
_cell.length_b   1.000
_cell.length_c   1.000
_cell.angle_alpha   90.00
_cell.angle_beta   90.00
_cell.angle_gamma   90.00
#
_symmetry.space_group_name_H-M   'P 1'
#
loop_
_entity.id
_entity.type
_entity.pdbx_description
1 polymer ?
#
loop_
_entity_poly.entity_id
_entity_poly.type
_entity_poly.pdbx_seq_one_letter_code
_entity_poly.pdbx_strand_id
1 'polypeptide(L)'
;MSLFAGQLDLFTGAPVDVPAAPVTVRRSAPPPLEPGQVRYTTFRGQRDCEDCGHAQAAAYEAGRPVPTRRRATASRQTAAGRTYLCELHKTDRQAADTEVEV
;
A
#
# COMPACT_ATOMS: atom_id res chain seq x y z
N MET A 1 48.08 10.35 5.57
CA MET A 1 47.32 10.96 6.69
C MET A 1 46.01 10.21 6.81
N SER A 2 45.96 9.17 7.65
CA SER A 2 44.78 8.30 7.78
C SER A 2 43.98 8.75 9.00
N LEU A 3 42.77 9.25 8.75
CA LEU A 3 41.75 9.53 9.75
C LEU A 3 41.14 8.19 10.19
N PHE A 4 41.53 7.68 11.36
CA PHE A 4 40.82 6.59 12.02
C PHE A 4 39.59 7.17 12.72
N ALA A 5 38.42 7.05 12.10
CA ALA A 5 37.13 7.35 12.72
C ALA A 5 36.69 6.16 13.59
N GLY A 6 37.30 6.02 14.77
CA GLY A 6 36.89 5.07 15.81
C GLY A 6 36.41 5.82 17.03
N GLN A 7 35.27 5.43 17.61
CA GLN A 7 34.75 6.03 18.83
C GLN A 7 35.69 5.64 19.99
N LEU A 8 36.29 6.64 20.65
CA LEU A 8 37.19 6.43 21.78
C LEU A 8 36.38 6.43 23.09
N ASP A 9 36.75 5.53 24.00
CA ASP A 9 36.26 5.57 25.37
C ASP A 9 36.80 6.85 26.05
N LEU A 10 35.89 7.69 26.57
CA LEU A 10 36.25 8.99 27.15
C LEU A 10 36.94 8.89 28.52
N PHE A 11 36.89 7.73 29.19
CA PHE A 11 37.54 7.49 30.47
C PHE A 11 38.89 6.79 30.34
N THR A 12 39.06 5.90 29.36
CA THR A 12 40.29 5.11 29.19
C THR A 12 41.10 5.46 27.94
N GLY A 13 40.55 6.24 27.00
CA GLY A 13 41.23 6.60 25.75
C GLY A 13 41.45 5.42 24.80
N ALA A 14 40.88 4.25 25.10
CA ALA A 14 41.00 3.07 24.26
C ALA A 14 39.97 3.10 23.11
N PRO A 15 40.30 2.54 21.94
CA PRO A 15 39.33 2.37 20.86
C PRO A 15 38.25 1.37 21.29
N VAL A 16 36.99 1.79 21.20
CA VAL A 16 35.84 0.93 21.45
C VAL A 16 35.48 0.21 20.16
N ASP A 17 35.53 -1.12 20.18
CA ASP A 17 35.03 -1.95 19.09
C ASP A 17 33.49 -1.94 19.13
N VAL A 18 32.89 -1.05 18.34
CA VAL A 18 31.43 -0.95 18.21
C VAL A 18 31.00 -1.98 17.16
N PRO A 19 30.19 -2.99 17.52
CA PRO A 19 29.71 -3.96 16.54
C PRO A 19 28.91 -3.23 15.46
N ALA A 20 29.18 -3.57 14.20
CA ALA A 20 28.52 -2.96 13.05
C ALA A 20 26.99 -3.00 13.23
N ALA A 21 26.35 -1.84 13.06
CA ALA A 21 24.90 -1.73 13.14
C ALA A 21 24.24 -2.72 12.16
N PRO A 22 23.12 -3.37 12.54
CA PRO A 22 22.45 -4.31 11.66
C PRO A 22 22.06 -3.63 10.35
N VAL A 23 22.44 -4.25 9.23
CA VAL A 23 22.09 -3.75 7.90
C VAL A 23 20.57 -3.76 7.78
N THR A 24 19.99 -2.57 7.60
CA THR A 24 18.56 -2.44 7.33
C THR A 24 18.28 -2.89 5.90
N VAL A 25 17.81 -4.14 5.75
CA VAL A 25 17.34 -4.64 4.45
C VAL A 25 16.03 -3.93 4.11
N ARG A 26 16.10 -2.95 3.21
CA ARG A 26 14.88 -2.37 2.61
C ARG A 26 14.24 -3.46 1.76
N ARG A 27 13.00 -3.85 2.10
CA ARG A 27 12.20 -4.71 1.21
C ARG A 27 12.04 -3.98 -0.12
N SER A 28 12.50 -4.60 -1.19
CA SER A 28 12.33 -4.10 -2.56
C SER A 28 10.85 -3.79 -2.80
N ALA A 29 10.55 -2.58 -3.26
CA ALA A 29 9.20 -2.25 -3.71
C ALA A 29 8.83 -3.20 -4.86
N PRO A 30 7.55 -3.61 -4.96
CA PRO A 30 7.10 -4.41 -6.10
C PRO A 30 7.39 -3.69 -7.42
N PRO A 31 7.69 -4.41 -8.51
CA PRO A 31 7.85 -3.79 -9.81
C PRO A 31 6.58 -3.04 -10.23
N PRO A 32 6.72 -1.95 -11.02
CA PRO A 32 5.59 -1.22 -11.56
C PRO A 32 4.71 -2.15 -12.41
N LEU A 33 3.43 -1.82 -12.51
CA LEU A 33 2.47 -2.58 -13.31
C LEU A 33 2.45 -2.03 -14.73
N GLU A 34 2.45 -2.91 -15.71
CA GLU A 34 2.25 -2.56 -17.11
C GLU A 34 0.79 -2.13 -17.37
N PRO A 35 0.50 -1.39 -18.46
CA PRO A 35 -0.87 -1.09 -18.86
C PRO A 35 -1.71 -2.37 -18.99
N GLY A 36 -2.91 -2.37 -18.42
CA GLY A 36 -3.80 -3.54 -18.40
C GLY A 36 -3.53 -4.54 -17.26
N GLN A 37 -2.38 -4.46 -16.56
CA GLN A 37 -2.15 -5.31 -15.40
C GLN A 37 -2.86 -4.78 -14.15
N VAL A 38 -3.47 -5.70 -13.42
CA VAL A 38 -4.14 -5.43 -12.14
C VAL A 38 -3.54 -6.29 -11.05
N ARG A 39 -3.24 -5.68 -9.90
CA ARG A 39 -2.79 -6.39 -8.69
C ARG A 39 -3.72 -6.10 -7.53
N TYR A 40 -4.23 -7.16 -6.92
CA TYR A 40 -4.99 -7.07 -5.68
C TYR A 40 -4.11 -7.45 -4.50
N THR A 41 -4.14 -6.64 -3.45
CA THR A 41 -3.46 -6.93 -2.19
C THR A 41 -4.42 -6.76 -1.03
N THR A 42 -4.31 -7.59 0.00
CA THR A 42 -5.07 -7.42 1.23
C THR A 42 -4.70 -6.08 1.89
N PHE A 43 -5.72 -5.41 2.43
CA PHE A 43 -5.59 -4.13 3.10
C PHE A 43 -6.22 -4.22 4.48
N ARG A 44 -5.45 -3.89 5.52
CA ARG A 44 -5.87 -3.97 6.94
C ARG A 44 -5.91 -2.61 7.64
N GLY A 45 -6.04 -1.52 6.87
CA GLY A 45 -6.14 -0.17 7.42
C GLY A 45 -7.58 0.24 7.72
N GLN A 46 -7.76 1.48 8.18
CA GLN A 46 -9.06 2.05 8.60
C GLN A 46 -9.71 2.91 7.51
N ARG A 47 -9.54 2.55 6.23
CA ARG A 47 -10.10 3.31 5.10
C ARG A 47 -11.42 2.71 4.64
N ASP A 48 -12.33 3.56 4.18
CA ASP A 48 -13.57 3.12 3.54
C ASP A 48 -13.33 2.72 2.08
N CYS A 49 -14.24 1.89 1.56
CA CYS A 49 -14.27 1.57 0.15
C CYS A 49 -14.61 2.81 -0.69
N GLU A 50 -13.78 3.08 -1.69
CA GLU A 50 -13.97 4.22 -2.60
C GLU A 50 -15.22 4.05 -3.46
N ASP A 51 -15.46 2.85 -3.99
CA ASP A 51 -16.66 2.55 -4.80
C ASP A 51 -17.96 2.72 -3.99
N CYS A 52 -17.96 2.34 -2.71
CA CYS A 52 -19.09 2.66 -1.82
C CYS A 52 -19.28 4.18 -1.69
N GLY A 53 -18.19 4.94 -1.64
CA GLY A 53 -18.25 6.39 -1.56
C GLY A 53 -18.80 7.05 -2.82
N HIS A 54 -18.41 6.55 -3.99
CA HIS A 54 -18.97 7.00 -5.27
C HIS A 54 -20.45 6.66 -5.39
N ALA A 55 -20.86 5.45 -5.00
CA ALA A 55 -22.26 5.06 -5.00
C ALA A 55 -23.12 5.93 -4.07
N GLN A 56 -22.59 6.32 -2.91
CA GLN A 56 -23.28 7.26 -2.02
C GLN A 56 -23.42 8.66 -2.63
N ALA A 57 -22.36 9.19 -3.23
CA ALA A 57 -22.39 10.50 -3.88
C ALA A 57 -23.43 10.53 -5.00
N ALA A 58 -23.42 9.50 -5.86
CA ALA A 58 -24.39 9.35 -6.93
C ALA A 58 -25.84 9.20 -6.41
N ALA A 59 -26.05 8.44 -5.33
CA ALA A 59 -27.38 8.31 -4.72
C ALA A 59 -27.88 9.63 -4.13
N TYR A 60 -26.99 10.40 -3.49
CA TYR A 60 -27.30 11.73 -2.96
C TYR A 60 -27.68 12.71 -4.07
N GLU A 61 -26.88 12.79 -5.13
CA GLU A 61 -27.16 13.65 -6.30
C GLU A 61 -28.47 13.28 -6.99
N ALA A 62 -28.82 11.99 -7.03
CA ALA A 62 -30.05 11.49 -7.62
C ALA A 62 -31.28 11.56 -6.68
N GLY A 63 -31.13 12.06 -5.45
CA GLY A 63 -32.21 12.11 -4.45
C GLY A 63 -32.72 10.71 -4.02
N ARG A 64 -31.88 9.69 -4.13
CA ARG A 64 -32.21 8.29 -3.79
C ARG A 64 -31.73 7.93 -2.39
N PRO A 65 -32.25 6.85 -1.78
CA PRO A 65 -31.72 6.33 -0.53
C PRO A 65 -30.22 6.07 -0.61
N VAL A 66 -29.46 6.65 0.33
CA VAL A 66 -28.00 6.57 0.35
C VAL A 66 -27.57 5.24 0.96
N PRO A 67 -26.83 4.37 0.22
CA PRO A 67 -26.40 3.07 0.73
C PRO A 67 -25.33 3.22 1.81
N THR A 68 -25.17 2.22 2.68
CA THR A 68 -24.13 2.25 3.73
C THR A 68 -22.73 2.01 3.16
N ARG A 69 -21.74 2.76 3.66
CA ARG A 69 -20.32 2.55 3.33
C ARG A 69 -19.78 1.33 4.07
N ARG A 70 -18.93 0.57 3.38
CA ARG A 70 -18.19 -0.57 3.93
C ARG A 70 -16.71 -0.23 4.04
N ARG A 71 -16.03 -0.86 5.00
CA ARG A 71 -14.57 -0.76 5.14
C ARG A 71 -13.86 -1.44 3.97
N ALA A 72 -12.75 -0.86 3.54
CA ALA A 72 -11.89 -1.48 2.56
C ALA A 72 -11.11 -2.64 3.21
N THR A 73 -11.08 -3.77 2.52
CA THR A 73 -10.35 -4.98 2.93
C THR A 73 -9.27 -5.36 1.92
N ALA A 74 -9.28 -4.74 0.75
CA ALA A 74 -8.27 -4.90 -0.28
C ALA A 74 -7.94 -3.56 -0.94
N SER A 75 -6.77 -3.51 -1.57
CA SER A 75 -6.44 -2.47 -2.53
C SER A 75 -6.17 -3.07 -3.90
N ARG A 76 -6.69 -2.41 -4.92
CA ARG A 76 -6.47 -2.71 -6.34
C ARG A 76 -5.45 -1.71 -6.87
N GLN A 77 -4.33 -2.19 -7.39
CA GLN A 77 -3.33 -1.40 -8.07
C GLN A 77 -3.42 -1.67 -9.58
N THR A 78 -3.33 -0.59 -10.34
CA THR A 78 -3.22 -0.58 -11.82
C THR A 78 -2.17 0.46 -12.21
N ALA A 79 -1.84 0.54 -13.50
CA ALA A 79 -0.97 1.60 -14.02
C ALA A 79 -1.50 3.02 -13.72
N ALA A 80 -2.82 3.20 -13.62
CA ALA A 80 -3.45 4.49 -13.31
C ALA A 80 -3.38 4.88 -11.82
N GLY A 81 -3.08 3.92 -10.93
CA GLY A 81 -2.99 4.17 -9.50
C GLY A 81 -3.61 3.08 -8.65
N ARG A 82 -3.84 3.44 -7.38
CA ARG A 82 -4.31 2.52 -6.34
C ARG A 82 -5.69 2.93 -5.85
N THR A 83 -6.62 1.98 -5.84
CA THR A 83 -7.95 2.12 -5.24
C THR A 83 -8.15 1.16 -4.08
N TYR A 84 -9.10 1.46 -3.20
CA TYR A 84 -9.38 0.68 -1.99
C TYR A 84 -10.83 0.20 -1.97
N LEU A 85 -10.99 -1.11 -1.84
CA LEU A 85 -12.24 -1.82 -2.10
C LEU A 85 -12.63 -2.67 -0.89
N CYS A 86 -13.94 -2.75 -0.62
CA CYS A 86 -14.49 -3.79 0.25
C CYS A 86 -14.53 -5.13 -0.52
N GLU A 87 -14.76 -6.25 0.18
CA GLU A 87 -14.76 -7.57 -0.46
C GLU A 87 -15.75 -7.67 -1.64
N LEU A 88 -16.94 -7.07 -1.54
CA LEU A 88 -17.92 -7.11 -2.63
C LEU A 88 -17.44 -6.37 -3.87
N HIS A 89 -17.03 -5.09 -3.73
CA HIS A 89 -16.55 -4.34 -4.89
C HIS A 89 -15.23 -4.91 -5.42
N LYS A 90 -14.42 -5.56 -4.58
CA LYS A 90 -13.25 -6.30 -5.04
C LYS A 90 -13.68 -7.45 -5.97
N THR A 91 -14.64 -8.28 -5.59
CA THR A 91 -15.11 -9.40 -6.43
C THR A 91 -15.72 -8.90 -7.72
N ASP A 92 -16.53 -7.84 -7.68
CA ASP A 92 -17.16 -7.26 -8.87
C ASP A 92 -16.11 -6.73 -9.86
N ARG A 93 -15.10 -5.99 -9.35
CA ARG A 93 -14.00 -5.49 -10.17
C ARG A 93 -13.14 -6.62 -10.71
N GLN A 94 -12.87 -7.64 -9.90
CA GLN A 94 -12.02 -8.75 -10.30
C GLN A 94 -12.69 -9.59 -11.39
N ALA A 95 -14.02 -9.76 -11.33
CA ALA A 95 -14.80 -10.37 -12.41
C ALA A 95 -14.72 -9.53 -13.69
N ALA A 96 -14.97 -8.22 -13.59
CA ALA A 96 -14.87 -7.31 -14.75
C ALA A 96 -13.46 -7.27 -15.35
N ASP A 97 -12.41 -7.38 -14.53
CA ASP A 97 -11.03 -7.41 -14.99
C ASP A 97 -10.64 -8.75 -15.66
N THR A 98 -11.27 -9.86 -15.27
CA THR A 98 -11.03 -11.18 -15.89
C THR A 98 -11.80 -11.37 -17.19
N GLU A 99 -12.93 -10.70 -17.35
CA GLU A 99 -13.71 -10.70 -18.61
C GLU A 99 -13.02 -9.93 -19.76
N VAL A 100 -11.92 -9.22 -19.50
CA VAL A 100 -11.10 -8.54 -20.53
C VAL A 100 -10.06 -9.49 -21.17
N GLU A 101 -10.06 -10.78 -20.83
CA GLU A 101 -9.21 -11.77 -21.49
C GLU A 101 -9.83 -12.27 -22.83
N VAL A 102 -9.23 -11.77 -23.93
CA VAL A 102 -9.24 -12.24 -25.34
C VAL A 102 -10.39 -11.78 -26.24
#